data_AF-A0A970EX52-F1
#
_entry.id   AF-A0A970EX52-F1
#
_cell.length_a   1.000
_cell.length_b   1.000
_cell.length_c   1.000
_cell.angle_alpha   90.00
_cell.angle_beta   90.00
_cell.angle_gamma   90.00
#
_symmetry.space_group_name_H-M   'P 1'
#
loop_
_entity.id
_entity.type
_entity.pdbx_description
1 polymer ?
#
loop_
_entity_poly.entity_id
_entity_poly.type
_entity_poly.pdbx_seq_one_letter_code
_entity_poly.pdbx_strand_id
1 'polypeptide(L)'
;RGKFFTAKVLSCLVVALTVLGSSLLIVFVIMSVLNGTGSAKYPIAFDPNAFSSFAVTQKSEILVYLGASRFLLYAFILFALYIVFLTTFACLSSVLSQESLNAMTASISVTFAAAVLQSPISRMTYFSLFWPFSYGNAVTVMAGDAAGSMLAGFIVLISVSVLLVSISRIIFIKKDIIC
;
A
#
# COMPACT_ATOMS: atom_id res chain seq x y z
N ARG A 1 -26.70 -1.18 10.82
CA ARG A 1 -25.39 -0.75 11.41
C ARG A 1 -24.19 -1.20 10.57
N GLY A 2 -23.99 -2.49 10.32
CA GLY A 2 -22.90 -2.96 9.43
C GLY A 2 -22.95 -2.37 8.00
N LYS A 3 -24.14 -2.20 7.42
CA LYS A 3 -24.35 -1.53 6.12
C LYS A 3 -23.91 -0.04 6.11
N PHE A 4 -24.08 0.66 7.23
CA PHE A 4 -23.66 2.06 7.35
C PHE A 4 -22.14 2.18 7.49
N PHE A 5 -21.53 1.33 8.32
CA PHE A 5 -20.07 1.28 8.45
C PHE A 5 -19.38 0.93 7.12
N THR A 6 -19.89 -0.07 6.40
CA THR A 6 -19.36 -0.46 5.08
C THR A 6 -19.53 0.64 4.04
N ALA A 7 -20.65 1.36 4.04
CA ALA A 7 -20.83 2.54 3.18
C ALA A 7 -19.79 3.64 3.50
N LYS A 8 -19.50 3.90 4.78
CA LYS A 8 -18.50 4.90 5.19
C LYS A 8 -17.07 4.52 4.76
N VAL A 9 -16.70 3.25 4.91
CA VAL A 9 -15.40 2.73 4.44
C VAL A 9 -15.31 2.83 2.91
N LEU A 10 -16.36 2.46 2.19
CA LEU A 10 -16.40 2.55 0.73
C LEU A 10 -16.29 4.00 0.24
N SER A 11 -17.03 4.93 0.83
CA SER A 11 -16.94 6.35 0.49
C SER A 11 -15.53 6.90 0.76
N CYS A 12 -14.91 6.53 1.88
CA CYS A 12 -13.53 6.91 2.20
C CYS A 12 -12.54 6.38 1.15
N LEU A 13 -12.70 5.13 0.74
CA LEU A 13 -11.86 4.50 -0.29
C LEU A 13 -11.99 5.21 -1.64
N VAL A 14 -13.22 5.52 -2.07
CA VAL A 14 -13.46 6.26 -3.32
C VAL A 14 -12.82 7.65 -3.26
N VAL A 15 -13.01 8.38 -2.16
CA VAL A 15 -12.39 9.70 -1.98
C VAL A 15 -10.85 9.59 -2.00
N ALA A 16 -10.27 8.63 -1.28
CA ALA A 16 -8.83 8.42 -1.26
C ALA A 16 -8.26 8.09 -2.65
N LEU A 17 -8.93 7.22 -3.42
CA LEU A 17 -8.52 6.91 -4.80
C LEU A 17 -8.62 8.13 -5.71
N THR A 18 -9.70 8.92 -5.62
CA THR A 18 -9.85 10.13 -6.45
C THR A 18 -8.80 11.19 -6.12
N VAL A 19 -8.54 11.45 -4.83
CA VAL A 19 -7.57 12.45 -4.39
C VAL A 19 -6.15 12.02 -4.76
N LEU A 20 -5.75 10.78 -4.42
CA LEU A 20 -4.40 10.28 -4.73
C LEU A 20 -4.20 10.06 -6.24
N GLY A 21 -5.22 9.61 -6.95
CA GLY A 21 -5.18 9.47 -8.41
C GLY A 21 -5.04 10.82 -9.10
N SER A 22 -5.80 11.83 -8.68
CA SER A 22 -5.73 13.17 -9.26
C SER A 22 -4.37 13.85 -9.00
N SER A 23 -3.80 13.71 -7.81
CA SER A 23 -2.48 14.28 -7.50
C SER A 23 -1.36 13.62 -8.29
N LEU A 24 -1.39 12.29 -8.43
CA LEU A 24 -0.43 11.56 -9.28
C LEU A 24 -0.54 11.96 -10.75
N LEU A 25 -1.76 12.15 -11.26
CA LEU A 25 -1.98 12.60 -12.63
C LEU A 25 -1.38 13.99 -12.86
N ILE A 26 -1.57 14.92 -11.92
CA ILE A 26 -0.97 16.26 -11.99
C ILE A 26 0.55 16.17 -12.04
N VAL A 27 1.17 15.39 -11.15
CA VAL A 27 2.63 15.20 -11.15
C VAL A 27 3.11 14.59 -12.45
N PHE A 28 2.38 13.59 -12.98
CA PHE A 28 2.70 12.96 -14.24
C PHE A 28 2.64 13.95 -15.41
N VAL A 29 1.63 14.82 -15.47
CA VAL A 29 1.51 15.86 -16.50
C VAL A 29 2.66 16.84 -16.41
N ILE A 30 2.99 17.33 -15.21
CA ILE A 30 4.12 18.25 -15.00
C ILE A 30 5.42 17.61 -15.47
N MET A 31 5.70 16.37 -15.04
CA MET A 31 6.91 15.65 -15.44
C MET A 31 6.94 15.36 -16.95
N SER A 32 5.79 15.07 -17.56
CA SER A 32 5.69 14.83 -19.00
C SER A 32 5.98 16.10 -19.82
N VAL A 33 5.57 17.28 -19.32
CA VAL A 33 5.87 18.56 -19.98
C VAL A 33 7.35 18.90 -19.84
N LEU A 34 7.95 18.68 -18.65
CA LEU A 34 9.35 19.05 -18.39
C LEU A 34 10.36 18.09 -19.03
N ASN A 35 10.10 16.78 -18.98
CA ASN A 35 11.07 15.74 -19.36
C ASN A 35 10.66 14.96 -20.61
N GLY A 36 9.49 15.25 -21.19
CA GLY A 36 8.89 14.46 -22.26
C GLY A 36 8.29 13.15 -21.76
N THR A 37 7.47 12.52 -22.60
CA THR A 37 6.93 11.18 -22.33
C THR A 37 7.90 10.14 -22.89
N GLY A 38 8.54 9.36 -22.02
CA GLY A 38 9.42 8.27 -22.42
C GLY A 38 8.72 7.19 -23.25
N SER A 39 9.48 6.23 -23.77
CA SER A 39 8.92 5.12 -24.56
C SER A 39 8.11 4.15 -23.68
N ALA A 40 6.89 3.82 -24.08
CA ALA A 40 6.08 2.78 -23.42
C ALA A 40 6.71 1.37 -23.48
N LYS A 41 7.69 1.18 -24.37
CA LYS A 41 8.48 -0.04 -24.54
C LYS A 41 9.82 0.01 -23.81
N TYR A 42 10.08 1.06 -23.04
CA TYR A 42 11.34 1.19 -22.31
C TYR A 42 11.52 -0.02 -21.37
N PRO A 43 12.68 -0.71 -21.43
CA PRO A 43 12.91 -1.91 -20.64
C PRO A 43 13.13 -1.53 -19.17
N ILE A 44 12.31 -2.07 -18.29
CA ILE A 44 12.44 -1.94 -16.83
C ILE A 44 12.77 -3.31 -16.26
N ALA A 45 13.79 -3.35 -15.38
CA ALA A 45 14.19 -4.56 -14.68
C ALA A 45 13.03 -5.10 -13.82
N PHE A 46 12.82 -6.40 -13.90
CA PHE A 46 11.73 -7.09 -13.23
C PHE A 46 12.19 -8.48 -12.79
N ASP A 47 11.88 -8.86 -11.55
CA ASP A 47 12.16 -10.22 -11.05
C ASP A 47 11.01 -11.17 -11.46
N PRO A 48 11.25 -12.17 -12.32
CA PRO A 48 10.21 -13.13 -12.72
C PRO A 48 9.60 -13.90 -11.54
N ASN A 49 10.33 -14.03 -10.43
CA ASN A 49 9.85 -14.73 -9.24
C ASN A 49 8.97 -13.88 -8.32
N ALA A 50 8.79 -12.59 -8.63
CA ALA A 50 7.98 -11.67 -7.82
C ALA A 50 6.52 -12.14 -7.66
N PHE A 51 5.98 -12.87 -8.64
CA PHE A 51 4.62 -13.40 -8.62
C PHE A 51 4.49 -14.86 -8.18
N SER A 52 5.57 -15.63 -8.18
CA SER A 52 5.53 -17.08 -7.94
C SER A 52 6.05 -17.48 -6.56
N SER A 53 6.94 -16.70 -5.96
CA SER A 53 7.52 -16.99 -4.65
C SER A 53 6.95 -16.07 -3.56
N PHE A 54 6.94 -16.54 -2.32
CA PHE A 54 6.60 -15.73 -1.14
C PHE A 54 7.80 -14.93 -0.61
N ALA A 55 9.00 -15.52 -0.65
CA ALA A 55 10.24 -14.84 -0.32
C ALA A 55 11.08 -14.66 -1.59
N VAL A 56 11.63 -13.47 -1.80
CA VAL A 56 12.60 -13.27 -2.88
C VAL A 56 13.94 -13.78 -2.35
N THR A 57 14.38 -14.94 -2.85
CA THR A 57 15.76 -15.38 -2.65
C THR A 57 16.64 -14.38 -3.39
N GLN A 58 17.42 -13.59 -2.65
CA GLN A 58 18.28 -12.56 -3.23
C GLN A 58 19.12 -13.15 -4.36
N LYS A 59 18.97 -12.58 -5.57
CA LYS A 59 19.54 -13.00 -6.86
C LYS A 59 18.83 -14.18 -7.53
N SER A 60 17.71 -13.92 -8.20
CA SER A 60 17.56 -14.55 -9.52
C SER A 60 18.52 -13.80 -10.46
N GLU A 61 19.57 -14.47 -10.96
CA GLU A 61 20.52 -13.87 -11.93
C GLU A 61 19.88 -13.58 -13.31
N ILE A 62 18.55 -13.66 -13.42
CA ILE A 62 17.79 -13.54 -14.64
C ILE A 62 17.06 -12.19 -14.60
N LEU A 63 17.73 -11.14 -15.08
CA LEU A 63 17.11 -9.84 -15.34
C LEU A 63 16.17 -9.97 -16.55
N VAL A 64 14.88 -10.15 -16.28
CA VAL A 64 13.85 -10.06 -17.30
C VAL A 64 13.45 -8.59 -17.42
N TYR A 65 13.39 -8.09 -18.66
CA TYR A 65 12.95 -6.73 -18.91
C TYR A 65 11.49 -6.71 -19.36
N LEU A 66 10.67 -5.96 -18.65
CA LEU A 66 9.31 -5.64 -19.05
C LEU A 66 9.25 -4.25 -19.67
N GLY A 67 8.39 -4.07 -20.68
CA GLY A 67 8.05 -2.74 -21.15
C GLY A 67 7.38 -1.92 -20.05
N ALA A 68 7.72 -0.63 -19.96
CA ALA A 68 7.23 0.29 -18.94
C ALA A 68 5.70 0.27 -18.74
N SER A 69 4.92 0.09 -19.81
CA SER A 69 3.46 -0.03 -19.73
C SER A 69 2.98 -1.21 -18.88
N ARG A 70 3.55 -2.40 -19.09
CA ARG A 70 3.19 -3.61 -18.34
C ARG A 70 3.66 -3.52 -16.89
N PHE A 71 4.86 -2.98 -16.69
CA PHE A 71 5.40 -2.75 -15.35
C PHE A 71 4.52 -1.79 -14.53
N LEU A 72 4.10 -0.67 -15.12
CA LEU A 72 3.19 0.29 -14.49
C LEU A 72 1.83 -0.32 -14.12
N LEU A 73 1.29 -1.19 -14.97
CA LEU A 73 0.01 -1.85 -14.70
C LEU A 73 0.09 -2.76 -13.47
N TYR A 74 1.18 -3.52 -13.34
CA TYR A 74 1.42 -4.32 -12.13
C TYR A 74 1.69 -3.44 -10.91
N ALA A 75 2.50 -2.39 -11.04
CA ALA A 75 2.74 -1.42 -9.97
C ALA A 75 1.43 -0.84 -9.43
N PHE A 76 0.51 -0.51 -10.34
CA PHE A 76 -0.77 0.11 -10.01
C PHE A 76 -1.65 -0.79 -9.14
N ILE A 77 -1.66 -2.11 -9.38
CA ILE A 77 -2.44 -3.06 -8.57
C ILE A 77 -1.93 -3.07 -7.12
N LEU A 78 -0.60 -3.15 -6.94
CA LEU A 78 -0.01 -3.14 -5.61
C LEU A 78 -0.21 -1.78 -4.92
N PHE A 79 -0.10 -0.69 -5.66
CA PHE A 79 -0.36 0.66 -5.18
C PHE A 79 -1.83 0.84 -4.72
N ALA A 80 -2.80 0.34 -5.50
CA ALA A 80 -4.21 0.38 -5.13
C ALA A 80 -4.47 -0.41 -3.83
N LEU A 81 -3.89 -1.60 -3.68
CA LEU A 81 -3.95 -2.39 -2.44
C LEU A 81 -3.33 -1.65 -1.25
N TYR A 82 -2.21 -0.95 -1.48
CA TYR A 82 -1.58 -0.15 -0.44
C TYR A 82 -2.46 1.03 0.01
N ILE A 83 -3.18 1.68 -0.90
CA ILE A 83 -4.19 2.71 -0.56
C ILE A 83 -5.32 2.10 0.29
N VAL A 84 -5.82 0.92 -0.08
CA VAL A 84 -6.83 0.20 0.72
C VAL A 84 -6.31 -0.05 2.14
N PHE A 85 -5.06 -0.50 2.28
CA PHE A 85 -4.44 -0.66 3.59
C PHE A 85 -4.40 0.67 4.38
N LEU A 86 -3.90 1.76 3.80
CA LEU A 86 -3.82 3.06 4.49
C LEU A 86 -5.20 3.60 4.90
N THR A 87 -6.22 3.44 4.05
CA THR A 87 -7.59 3.89 4.36
C THR A 87 -8.21 3.06 5.48
N THR A 88 -8.00 1.74 5.50
CA THR A 88 -8.48 0.88 6.60
C THR A 88 -7.74 1.16 7.91
N PHE A 89 -6.45 1.47 7.85
CA PHE A 89 -5.67 1.90 9.01
C PHE A 89 -6.15 3.24 9.57
N ALA A 90 -6.37 4.24 8.71
CA ALA A 90 -6.94 5.52 9.11
C ALA A 90 -8.35 5.37 9.70
N CYS A 91 -9.17 4.46 9.16
CA CYS A 91 -10.49 4.14 9.70
C CYS A 91 -10.38 3.55 11.12
N LEU A 92 -9.43 2.64 11.37
CA LEU A 92 -9.21 2.10 12.71
C LEU A 92 -8.82 3.21 13.68
N SER A 93 -7.86 4.07 13.30
CA SER A 93 -7.45 5.24 14.09
C SER A 93 -8.66 6.11 14.45
N SER A 94 -9.54 6.38 13.49
CA SER A 94 -10.78 7.15 13.71
C SER A 94 -11.74 6.50 14.70
N VAL A 95 -11.93 5.18 14.62
CA VAL A 95 -12.80 4.44 15.56
C VAL A 95 -12.21 4.40 16.98
N LEU A 96 -10.87 4.41 17.10
CA LEU A 96 -10.18 4.41 18.38
C LEU A 96 -10.26 5.78 19.05
N SER A 97 -9.89 6.85 18.33
CA SER A 97 -9.70 8.19 18.89
C SER A 97 -10.97 8.98 19.15
N GLN A 98 -12.10 8.63 18.51
CA GLN A 98 -13.42 9.31 18.58
C GLN A 98 -13.43 10.76 18.05
N GLU A 99 -12.36 11.51 18.27
CA GLU A 99 -12.10 12.84 17.73
C GLU A 99 -11.34 12.76 16.40
N SER A 100 -11.80 13.53 15.42
CA SER A 100 -11.24 13.54 14.06
C SER A 100 -9.78 14.03 14.02
N LEU A 101 -9.46 15.05 14.82
CA LEU A 101 -8.12 15.62 14.92
C LEU A 101 -7.11 14.61 15.48
N ASN A 102 -7.47 13.92 16.55
CA ASN A 102 -6.61 12.90 17.18
C ASN A 102 -6.39 11.69 16.26
N ALA A 103 -7.43 11.29 15.54
CA ALA A 103 -7.32 10.20 14.57
C ALA A 103 -6.36 10.55 13.42
N MET A 104 -6.45 11.79 12.92
CA MET A 104 -5.60 12.32 11.87
C MET A 104 -4.15 12.38 12.33
N THR A 105 -3.86 13.01 13.48
CA THR A 105 -2.49 13.11 14.00
C THR A 105 -1.87 11.75 14.29
N ALA A 106 -2.63 10.80 14.86
CA ALA A 106 -2.17 9.44 15.10
C ALA A 106 -1.87 8.68 13.80
N SER A 107 -2.73 8.80 12.78
CA SER A 107 -2.50 8.12 11.50
C SER A 107 -1.27 8.67 10.76
N ILE A 108 -1.07 9.99 10.79
CA ILE A 108 0.08 10.66 10.18
C ILE A 108 1.36 10.31 10.94
N SER A 109 1.35 10.37 12.28
CA SER A 109 2.53 10.09 13.09
C SER A 109 3.00 8.65 12.94
N VAL A 110 2.08 7.68 12.91
CA VAL A 110 2.44 6.26 12.70
C VAL A 110 2.98 6.05 11.28
N THR A 111 2.37 6.66 10.26
CA THR A 111 2.85 6.53 8.87
C THR A 111 4.24 7.15 8.70
N PHE A 112 4.48 8.31 9.33
CA PHE A 112 5.78 8.96 9.33
C PHE A 112 6.83 8.15 10.08
N ALA A 113 6.50 7.64 11.27
CA ALA A 113 7.38 6.75 12.02
C ALA A 113 7.72 5.49 11.22
N ALA A 114 6.73 4.89 10.54
CA ALA A 114 6.94 3.73 9.68
C ALA A 114 7.87 4.05 8.50
N ALA A 115 7.75 5.22 7.89
CA ALA A 115 8.64 5.66 6.82
C ALA A 115 10.09 5.84 7.30
N VAL A 116 10.30 6.43 8.48
CA VAL A 116 11.64 6.60 9.08
C VAL A 116 12.26 5.25 9.46
N LEU A 117 11.44 4.34 9.99
CA LEU A 117 11.89 3.00 10.41
C LEU A 117 12.05 2.01 9.24
N GLN A 118 11.69 2.39 8.02
CA GLN A 118 11.75 1.51 6.86
C GLN A 118 13.17 0.98 6.59
N SER A 119 14.20 1.83 6.73
CA SER A 119 15.60 1.43 6.50
C SER A 119 16.16 0.42 7.51
N PRO A 120 15.93 0.53 8.83
CA PRO A 120 16.36 -0.51 9.77
C PRO A 120 15.50 -1.78 9.67
N ILE A 121 14.19 -1.65 9.42
CA ILE A 121 13.26 -2.78 9.28
C ILE A 121 13.62 -3.65 8.08
N SER A 122 14.00 -3.05 6.94
CA SER A 122 14.35 -3.81 5.73
C SER A 122 15.56 -4.74 5.90
N ARG A 123 16.40 -4.52 6.91
CA ARG A 123 17.52 -5.42 7.26
C ARG A 123 17.08 -6.68 7.98
N MET A 124 15.89 -6.66 8.59
CA MET A 124 15.30 -7.81 9.27
C MET A 124 14.38 -8.56 8.31
N THR A 125 14.91 -9.58 7.63
CA THR A 125 14.22 -10.30 6.54
C THR A 125 12.85 -10.84 6.94
N TYR A 126 12.73 -11.50 8.08
CA TYR A 126 11.45 -12.06 8.53
C TYR A 126 10.44 -11.00 8.94
N PHE A 127 10.88 -9.94 9.64
CA PHE A 127 9.96 -8.90 10.11
C PHE A 127 9.48 -8.01 8.96
N SER A 128 10.39 -7.62 8.07
CA SER A 128 10.06 -6.82 6.88
C SER A 128 9.10 -7.53 5.92
N LEU A 129 9.09 -8.87 5.90
CA LEU A 129 8.16 -9.65 5.10
C LEU A 129 6.70 -9.51 5.58
N PHE A 130 6.46 -9.46 6.89
CA PHE A 130 5.11 -9.31 7.44
C PHE A 130 4.72 -7.85 7.69
N TRP A 131 5.64 -6.91 7.51
CA TRP A 131 5.42 -5.49 7.75
C TRP A 131 4.71 -4.82 6.56
N PRO A 132 3.45 -4.37 6.69
CA PRO A 132 2.66 -3.89 5.55
C PRO A 132 3.21 -2.60 4.92
N PHE A 133 3.85 -1.73 5.70
CA PHE A 133 4.49 -0.51 5.15
C PHE A 133 5.71 -0.82 4.27
N SER A 134 6.28 -2.03 4.39
CA SER A 134 7.42 -2.45 3.57
C SER A 134 7.08 -2.53 2.08
N TYR A 135 5.81 -2.77 1.76
CA TYR A 135 5.30 -2.91 0.40
C TYR A 135 4.84 -1.59 -0.22
N GLY A 136 5.04 -0.45 0.45
CA GLY A 136 4.61 0.87 -0.05
C GLY A 136 5.32 1.30 -1.34
N ASN A 137 6.54 0.82 -1.59
CA ASN A 137 7.26 1.09 -2.83
C ASN A 137 7.11 -0.10 -3.80
N ALA A 138 6.12 -0.01 -4.69
CA ALA A 138 5.84 -1.06 -5.65
C ALA A 138 6.99 -1.33 -6.65
N VAL A 139 7.80 -0.30 -6.95
CA VAL A 139 8.91 -0.43 -7.88
C VAL A 139 10.00 -1.34 -7.29
N THR A 140 10.39 -1.11 -6.03
CA THR A 140 11.42 -1.93 -5.36
C THR A 140 10.96 -3.36 -5.09
N VAL A 141 9.66 -3.55 -4.84
CA VAL A 141 9.07 -4.89 -4.64
C VAL A 141 9.09 -5.70 -5.95
N MET A 142 8.75 -5.09 -7.08
CA MET A 142 8.78 -5.77 -8.38
C MET A 142 10.20 -5.95 -8.94
N ALA A 143 11.13 -5.08 -8.57
CA ALA A 143 12.54 -5.22 -8.93
C ALA A 143 13.26 -6.34 -8.14
N GLY A 144 12.64 -6.87 -7.08
CA GLY A 144 13.25 -7.88 -6.21
C GLY A 144 14.25 -7.32 -5.19
N ASP A 145 14.31 -5.99 -5.05
CA ASP A 145 15.18 -5.30 -4.08
C ASP A 145 14.58 -5.28 -2.65
N ALA A 146 13.28 -5.54 -2.53
CA ALA A 146 12.60 -5.66 -1.24
C ALA A 146 12.72 -7.09 -0.67
N ALA A 147 12.63 -7.22 0.66
CA ALA A 147 12.67 -8.53 1.34
C ALA A 147 11.48 -9.44 0.98
N GLY A 148 10.35 -8.85 0.59
CA GLY A 148 9.13 -9.56 0.18
C GLY A 148 8.85 -9.44 -1.31
N SER A 149 8.26 -10.49 -1.87
CA SER A 149 7.81 -10.51 -3.26
C SER A 149 6.49 -9.75 -3.45
N MET A 150 6.08 -9.56 -4.70
CA MET A 150 4.77 -8.97 -5.01
C MET A 150 3.61 -9.83 -4.52
N LEU A 151 3.74 -11.16 -4.60
CA LEU A 151 2.76 -12.10 -4.06
C LEU A 151 2.66 -11.98 -2.52
N ALA A 152 3.79 -11.88 -1.82
CA ALA A 152 3.77 -11.64 -0.38
C ALA A 152 3.11 -10.30 -0.04
N GLY A 153 3.39 -9.26 -0.83
CA GLY A 153 2.72 -7.96 -0.71
C GLY A 153 1.21 -8.06 -0.84
N PHE A 154 0.69 -8.80 -1.82
CA PHE A 154 -0.75 -9.04 -1.95
C PHE A 154 -1.33 -9.74 -0.73
N ILE A 155 -0.71 -10.83 -0.27
CA ILE A 155 -1.21 -11.60 0.87
C ILE A 155 -1.21 -10.75 2.14
N VAL A 156 -0.11 -10.05 2.41
CA VAL A 156 0.05 -9.23 3.62
C VAL A 156 -0.90 -8.04 3.60
N LEU A 157 -0.97 -7.29 2.50
CA LEU A 157 -1.85 -6.12 2.42
C LEU A 157 -3.32 -6.50 2.51
N ILE A 158 -3.75 -7.58 1.85
CA ILE A 158 -5.13 -8.06 1.93
C ILE A 158 -5.45 -8.57 3.34
N SER A 159 -4.62 -9.46 3.89
CA SER A 159 -4.88 -10.05 5.20
C SER A 159 -4.92 -9.00 6.32
N VAL A 160 -3.96 -8.07 6.34
CA VAL A 160 -3.91 -6.99 7.32
C VAL A 160 -5.10 -6.04 7.14
N SER A 161 -5.46 -5.67 5.92
CA SER A 161 -6.63 -4.80 5.68
C SER A 161 -7.94 -5.44 6.16
N VAL A 162 -8.13 -6.74 5.89
CA VAL A 162 -9.31 -7.49 6.35
C VAL A 162 -9.36 -7.55 7.88
N LEU A 163 -8.21 -7.79 8.53
CA LEU A 163 -8.12 -7.78 9.99
C LEU A 163 -8.44 -6.40 10.58
N LEU A 164 -7.87 -5.33 10.03
CA LEU A 164 -8.11 -3.95 10.47
C LEU A 164 -9.60 -3.57 10.34
N VAL A 165 -10.24 -3.91 9.23
CA VAL A 165 -11.69 -3.67 9.03
C VAL A 165 -12.53 -4.47 10.03
N SER A 166 -12.17 -5.74 10.26
CA SER A 166 -12.88 -6.61 11.20
C SER A 166 -12.79 -6.09 12.64
N ILE A 167 -11.58 -5.71 13.08
CA ILE A 167 -11.35 -5.11 14.40
C ILE A 167 -12.11 -3.78 14.53
N SER A 168 -12.00 -2.90 13.53
CA SER A 168 -12.71 -1.62 13.51
C SER A 168 -14.23 -1.81 13.65
N ARG A 169 -14.79 -2.79 12.94
CA ARG A 169 -16.21 -3.13 13.03
C ARG A 169 -16.61 -3.64 14.41
N ILE A 170 -15.81 -4.51 15.02
CA ILE A 170 -16.08 -5.06 16.36
C ILE A 170 -16.06 -3.93 17.40
N ILE A 171 -15.05 -3.06 17.36
CA ILE A 171 -14.92 -1.92 18.29
C ILE A 171 -16.09 -0.96 18.10
N PHE A 172 -16.46 -0.65 16.85
CA PHE A 172 -17.59 0.21 16.55
C PHE A 172 -18.91 -0.32 17.13
N ILE A 173 -19.18 -1.62 16.97
CA ILE A 173 -20.41 -2.24 17.49
C ILE A 173 -20.41 -2.26 19.03
N LYS A 174 -19.28 -2.57 19.67
CA LYS A 174 -19.19 -2.64 21.15
C LYS A 174 -19.31 -1.27 21.81
N LYS A 175 -18.66 -0.24 21.26
CA LYS A 175 -18.68 1.11 21.85
C LYS A 175 -20.06 1.77 21.79
N ASP A 176 -20.84 1.52 20.73
CA ASP A 176 -22.21 2.05 20.54
C ASP A 176 -23.27 1.45 21.50
N ILE A 177 -22.92 0.45 22.31
CA ILE A 177 -23.82 -0.16 23.32
C ILE A 177 -23.63 0.49 24.70
N ILE A 178 -22.51 1.18 24.90
CA ILE A 178 -22.11 1.75 26.19
C ILE A 178 -22.52 3.23 26.30
N CYS A 179 -22.80 3.89 25.17
CA CYS A 179 -23.41 5.22 25.08
C CYS A 179 -24.93 5.12 24.97
#